data_AF-A0A923W3T5-F1
#
_entry.id   AF-A0A923W3T5-F1
#
_cell.length_a   1.000
_cell.length_b   1.000
_cell.length_c   1.000
_cell.angle_alpha   90.00
_cell.angle_beta   90.00
_cell.angle_gamma   90.00
#
_symmetry.space_group_name_H-M   'P 1'
#
loop_
_entity.id
_entity.type
_entity.pdbx_description
1 polymer ?
#
loop_
_entity_poly.entity_id
_entity_poly.type
_entity_poly.pdbx_seq_one_letter_code
_entity_poly.pdbx_strand_id
1 'polypeptide(L)'
;MQPHKSIKERFFHALVFEVVAIALCAPLGAWLLGYPLAQIGLLTVMISLLAMSWNMLFNAMFDRAQRWLGFHRTLAARAAHSVIFEIGLLLAVVPLVAWWLGIGLWQAFVLDIGIALFFLPYTFIFNWTYDHLRVRFVA
;
A
#
# COMPACT_ATOMS: atom_id res chain seq x y z
N MET A 1 18.11 16.40 15.01
CA MET A 1 18.13 16.26 13.53
C MET A 1 17.85 14.80 13.23
N GLN A 2 16.70 14.47 12.63
CA GLN A 2 16.37 13.07 12.30
C GLN A 2 17.42 12.55 11.29
N PRO A 3 18.16 11.47 11.59
CA PRO A 3 19.22 11.01 10.72
C PRO A 3 18.65 10.61 9.35
N HIS A 4 19.28 11.12 8.30
CA HIS A 4 18.90 10.89 6.91
C HIS A 4 19.01 9.38 6.60
N LYS A 5 17.87 8.66 6.52
CA LYS A 5 17.83 7.23 6.15
C LYS A 5 18.62 7.02 4.85
N SER A 6 19.62 6.14 4.89
CA SER A 6 20.42 5.81 3.70
C SER A 6 19.53 5.15 2.63
N ILE A 7 19.81 5.39 1.35
CA ILE A 7 19.10 4.75 0.23
C ILE A 7 19.10 3.22 0.37
N LYS A 8 20.20 2.65 0.90
CA LYS A 8 20.33 1.22 1.16
C LYS A 8 19.36 0.72 2.24
N GLU A 9 19.15 1.50 3.31
CA GLU A 9 18.19 1.15 4.37
C GLU A 9 16.75 1.24 3.89
N ARG A 10 16.42 2.24 3.05
CA ARG A 10 15.10 2.36 2.44
C ARG A 10 14.79 1.17 1.53
N PHE A 11 15.75 0.76 0.71
CA PHE A 11 15.59 -0.38 -0.17
C PHE A 11 15.43 -1.69 0.62
N PHE A 12 16.27 -1.90 1.65
CA PHE A 12 16.15 -3.07 2.51
C PHE A 12 14.81 -3.11 3.27
N HIS A 13 14.37 -1.97 3.80
CA HIS A 13 13.08 -1.86 4.47
C HIS A 13 11.92 -2.20 3.53
N ALA A 14 11.91 -1.63 2.31
CA ALA A 14 10.89 -1.92 1.31
C ALA A 14 10.91 -3.40 0.89
N LEU A 15 12.09 -3.98 0.66
CA LEU A 15 12.24 -5.38 0.28
C LEU A 15 11.73 -6.33 1.38
N VAL A 16 12.11 -6.08 2.64
CA VAL A 16 11.66 -6.91 3.76
C VAL A 16 10.15 -6.75 3.98
N PHE A 17 9.62 -5.54 3.86
CA PHE A 17 8.18 -5.30 3.93
C PHE A 17 7.41 -6.11 2.88
N GLU A 18 7.90 -6.09 1.63
CA GLU A 18 7.30 -6.82 0.52
C GLU A 18 7.33 -8.34 0.75
N VAL A 19 8.48 -8.88 1.18
CA VAL A 19 8.65 -10.32 1.44
C VAL A 19 7.74 -10.79 2.56
N VAL A 20 7.64 -10.05 3.66
CA VAL A 20 6.76 -10.40 4.78
C VAL A 20 5.29 -10.26 4.38
N ALA A 21 4.94 -9.24 3.61
CA ALA A 21 3.59 -9.07 3.08
C ALA A 21 3.18 -10.25 2.19
N ILE A 22 4.05 -10.68 1.26
CA ILE A 22 3.78 -11.85 0.42
C ILE A 22 3.69 -13.13 1.26
N ALA A 23 4.58 -13.31 2.25
CA ALA A 23 4.57 -14.48 3.12
C ALA A 23 3.31 -14.60 3.98
N LEU A 24 2.66 -13.48 4.32
CA LEU A 24 1.40 -13.46 5.08
C LEU A 24 0.17 -13.49 4.17
N CYS A 25 0.12 -12.61 3.16
CA CYS A 25 -1.05 -12.44 2.31
C CYS A 25 -1.23 -13.58 1.31
N ALA A 26 -0.14 -14.18 0.80
CA ALA A 26 -0.28 -15.24 -0.20
C ALA A 26 -0.91 -16.52 0.39
N PRO A 27 -0.44 -17.08 1.53
CA PRO A 27 -1.06 -18.27 2.11
C PRO A 27 -2.47 -18.00 2.64
N LEU A 28 -2.67 -16.84 3.26
CA LEU A 28 -3.97 -16.46 3.82
C LEU A 28 -5.00 -16.24 2.70
N GLY A 29 -4.62 -15.53 1.64
CA GLY A 29 -5.46 -15.32 0.46
C GLY A 29 -5.73 -16.62 -0.30
N ALA A 30 -4.74 -17.50 -0.45
CA ALA A 30 -4.93 -18.82 -1.06
C ALA A 30 -5.92 -19.68 -0.25
N TRP A 31 -5.83 -19.65 1.08
CA TRP A 31 -6.73 -20.39 1.96
C TRP A 31 -8.16 -19.83 1.97
N LEU A 32 -8.31 -18.50 2.04
CA LEU A 32 -9.61 -17.83 2.08
C LEU A 32 -10.34 -17.88 0.72
N LEU A 33 -9.61 -17.71 -0.37
CA LEU A 33 -10.19 -17.56 -1.71
C LEU A 33 -10.13 -18.85 -2.55
N GLY A 34 -9.40 -19.88 -2.09
CA GLY A 34 -9.26 -21.15 -2.79
C GLY A 34 -8.41 -21.10 -4.05
N TYR A 35 -7.68 -20.01 -4.31
CA TYR A 35 -6.80 -19.87 -5.48
C TYR A 35 -5.38 -20.39 -5.20
N PRO A 36 -4.64 -20.82 -6.24
CA PRO A 36 -3.24 -21.19 -6.11
C PRO A 36 -2.36 -20.09 -5.51
N LEU A 37 -1.41 -20.47 -4.65
CA LEU A 37 -0.48 -19.55 -3.99
C LEU A 37 0.26 -18.63 -4.98
N ALA A 38 0.66 -19.18 -6.13
CA ALA A 38 1.34 -18.41 -7.19
C ALA A 38 0.43 -17.31 -7.77
N GLN A 39 -0.86 -17.58 -7.94
CA GLN A 39 -1.82 -16.62 -8.49
C GLN A 39 -2.10 -15.46 -7.53
N ILE A 40 -2.24 -15.75 -6.22
CA ILE A 40 -2.41 -14.73 -5.18
C ILE A 40 -1.12 -13.95 -4.92
N GLY A 41 0.02 -14.64 -4.93
CA GLY A 41 1.33 -14.00 -4.79
C GLY A 41 1.61 -13.01 -5.91
N LEU A 42 1.35 -13.40 -7.17
CA LEU A 42 1.49 -12.51 -8.31
C LEU A 42 0.50 -11.33 -8.26
N LEU A 43 -0.76 -11.57 -7.86
CA LEU A 43 -1.74 -10.50 -7.65
C LEU A 43 -1.25 -9.49 -6.61
N THR A 44 -0.69 -9.97 -5.50
CA THR A 44 -0.18 -9.10 -4.43
C THR A 44 0.96 -8.20 -4.93
N VAL A 45 1.89 -8.75 -5.71
CA VAL A 45 2.96 -7.99 -6.37
C VAL A 45 2.39 -6.98 -7.38
N MET A 46 1.37 -7.35 -8.15
CA MET A 46 0.74 -6.43 -9.09
C MET A 46 0.05 -5.26 -8.38
N ILE A 47 -0.68 -5.54 -7.29
CA ILE A 47 -1.34 -4.52 -6.48
C ILE A 47 -0.30 -3.60 -5.82
N SER A 48 0.80 -4.13 -5.27
CA SER A 48 1.82 -3.30 -4.63
C SER A 48 2.52 -2.38 -5.63
N LEU A 49 2.89 -2.89 -6.81
CA LEU A 49 3.47 -2.08 -7.88
C LEU A 49 2.50 -1.00 -8.37
N LEU A 50 1.23 -1.34 -8.54
CA LEU A 50 0.18 -0.39 -8.89
C LEU A 50 0.04 0.69 -7.81
N ALA A 51 -0.04 0.30 -6.53
CA ALA A 51 -0.18 1.22 -5.41
C ALA A 51 1.03 2.15 -5.25
N MET A 52 2.26 1.63 -5.39
CA MET A 52 3.47 2.43 -5.40
C MET A 52 3.49 3.44 -6.56
N SER A 53 3.12 2.99 -7.76
CA SER A 53 3.05 3.84 -8.95
C SER A 53 2.00 4.93 -8.79
N TRP A 54 0.80 4.57 -8.29
CA TRP A 54 -0.29 5.49 -8.00
C TRP A 54 0.10 6.51 -6.94
N ASN A 55 0.75 6.09 -5.85
CA ASN A 55 1.25 6.98 -4.81
C ASN A 55 2.24 8.02 -5.36
N MET A 56 3.19 7.60 -6.21
CA MET A 56 4.12 8.53 -6.83
C MET A 56 3.39 9.52 -7.77
N LEU A 57 2.51 9.01 -8.64
CA LEU A 57 1.77 9.80 -9.61
C LEU A 57 0.85 10.81 -8.92
N PHE A 58 0.07 10.36 -7.95
CA PHE A 58 -0.88 11.18 -7.22
C PHE A 58 -0.18 12.29 -6.42
N ASN A 59 0.90 11.97 -5.70
CA ASN A 59 1.68 12.98 -4.99
C ASN A 59 2.25 14.03 -5.96
N ALA A 60 2.77 13.61 -7.13
CA ALA A 60 3.27 14.54 -8.14
C ALA A 60 2.16 15.43 -8.73
N MET A 61 0.98 14.87 -8.99
CA MET A 61 -0.19 15.61 -9.46
C MET A 61 -0.69 16.61 -8.41
N PHE A 62 -0.78 16.19 -7.15
CA PHE A 62 -1.23 17.04 -6.06
C PHE A 62 -0.24 18.16 -5.76
N ASP A 63 1.06 17.89 -5.77
CA ASP A 63 2.09 18.91 -5.60
C ASP A 63 2.11 19.91 -6.77
N ARG A 64 1.79 19.47 -7.99
CA ARG A 64 1.57 20.37 -9.13
C ARG A 64 0.32 21.23 -8.92
N ALA A 65 -0.81 20.61 -8.54
CA ALA A 65 -2.06 21.30 -8.29
C ALA A 65 -1.93 22.33 -7.16
N GLN A 66 -1.22 22.00 -6.08
CA GLN A 66 -0.96 22.90 -4.97
C GLN A 66 -0.12 24.11 -5.41
N ARG A 67 0.90 23.90 -6.25
CA ARG A 67 1.70 25.02 -6.80
C ARG A 67 0.89 25.92 -7.74
N TRP A 68 -0.04 25.34 -8.49
CA TRP A 68 -0.90 26.10 -9.41
C TRP A 68 -2.01 26.87 -8.69
N LEU A 69 -2.65 26.26 -7.69
CA LEU A 69 -3.80 26.82 -6.99
C LEU A 69 -3.41 27.65 -5.76
N GLY A 70 -2.16 27.56 -5.29
CA GLY A 70 -1.64 28.37 -4.18
C GLY A 70 -2.32 28.14 -2.83
N PHE A 71 -3.02 27.02 -2.62
CA PHE A 71 -3.74 26.77 -1.37
C PHE A 71 -2.80 26.34 -0.23
N HIS A 72 -3.08 26.81 0.98
CA HIS A 72 -2.38 26.36 2.18
C HIS A 72 -2.81 24.94 2.57
N ARG A 73 -1.87 24.11 3.07
CA ARG A 73 -2.15 22.75 3.58
C ARG A 73 -2.92 22.79 4.91
N THR A 74 -4.17 23.25 4.87
CA THR A 74 -5.13 23.19 5.98
C THR A 74 -5.54 21.74 6.26
N LEU A 75 -6.15 21.49 7.41
CA LEU A 75 -6.68 20.17 7.76
C LEU A 75 -7.68 19.66 6.71
N ALA A 76 -8.53 20.53 6.17
CA ALA A 76 -9.47 20.19 5.11
C ALA A 76 -8.76 19.74 3.82
N ALA A 77 -7.68 20.43 3.42
CA ALA A 77 -6.90 20.04 2.24
C ALA A 77 -6.23 18.67 2.41
N ARG A 78 -5.77 18.35 3.63
CA ARG A 78 -5.21 17.02 3.94
C ARG A 78 -6.26 15.92 3.91
N ALA A 79 -7.44 16.17 4.49
CA ALA A 79 -8.55 15.21 4.47
C ALA A 79 -9.01 14.95 3.02
N ALA A 80 -9.20 16.01 2.22
CA ALA A 80 -9.55 15.89 0.82
C ALA A 80 -8.49 15.11 0.03
N HIS A 81 -7.20 15.41 0.26
CA HIS A 81 -6.10 14.66 -0.36
C HIS A 81 -6.17 13.16 -0.07
N SER A 82 -6.30 12.77 1.21
CA SER A 82 -6.40 11.36 1.60
C SER A 82 -7.63 10.68 1.01
N VAL A 83 -8.79 11.35 0.99
CA VAL A 83 -10.02 10.78 0.42
C VAL A 83 -9.89 10.59 -1.09
N ILE A 84 -9.37 11.59 -1.81
CA ILE A 84 -9.20 11.50 -3.27
C ILE A 84 -8.15 10.42 -3.61
N PHE A 85 -7.07 10.33 -2.82
CA PHE A 85 -6.05 9.30 -2.98
C PHE A 85 -6.67 7.90 -2.89
N GLU A 86 -7.41 7.65 -1.82
CA GLU A 86 -8.01 6.34 -1.54
C GLU A 86 -9.04 5.95 -2.60
N ILE A 87 -9.91 6.89 -3.00
CA ILE A 87 -10.90 6.65 -4.05
C ILE A 87 -10.21 6.35 -5.38
N GLY A 88 -9.18 7.12 -5.74
CA GLY A 88 -8.42 6.88 -6.97
C GLY A 88 -7.71 5.52 -6.98
N LEU A 89 -7.16 5.12 -5.82
CA LEU A 89 -6.53 3.83 -5.67
C LEU A 89 -7.55 2.68 -5.80
N LEU A 90 -8.69 2.79 -5.14
CA LEU A 90 -9.82 1.86 -5.24
C LEU A 90 -10.27 1.66 -6.70
N LEU A 91 -10.41 2.74 -7.45
CA LEU A 91 -10.80 2.70 -8.87
C LEU A 91 -9.76 2.01 -9.76
N ALA A 92 -8.50 1.94 -9.34
CA ALA A 92 -7.44 1.23 -10.06
C ALA A 92 -7.31 -0.24 -9.61
N VAL A 93 -7.37 -0.51 -8.30
CA VAL A 93 -7.14 -1.84 -7.72
C VAL A 93 -8.34 -2.76 -7.92
N VAL A 94 -9.56 -2.27 -7.69
CA VAL A 94 -10.77 -3.14 -7.74
C VAL A 94 -10.98 -3.76 -9.13
N PRO A 95 -10.89 -3.01 -10.25
CA PRO A 95 -11.01 -3.62 -11.58
C PRO A 95 -9.89 -4.60 -11.89
N LEU A 96 -8.66 -4.33 -11.41
CA LEU A 96 -7.52 -5.22 -11.58
C LEU A 96 -7.77 -6.57 -10.89
N VAL A 97 -8.22 -6.53 -9.63
CA VAL A 97 -8.54 -7.72 -8.84
C VAL A 97 -9.71 -8.50 -9.44
N ALA A 98 -10.77 -7.80 -9.84
CA ALA A 98 -11.93 -8.39 -10.50
C ALA A 98 -11.54 -9.14 -11.78
N TRP A 99 -10.73 -8.48 -12.62
CA TRP A 99 -10.22 -9.06 -13.86
C TRP A 99 -9.28 -10.26 -13.62
N TRP A 100 -8.36 -10.15 -12.66
CA TRP A 100 -7.35 -11.18 -12.39
C TRP A 100 -7.94 -12.46 -11.77
N LEU A 101 -8.89 -12.31 -10.85
CA LEU A 101 -9.54 -13.43 -10.17
C LEU A 101 -10.80 -13.92 -10.88
N GLY A 102 -11.27 -13.20 -11.91
CA GLY A 102 -12.51 -13.52 -12.61
C GLY A 102 -13.75 -13.36 -11.74
N ILE A 103 -13.72 -12.44 -10.78
CA ILE A 103 -14.83 -12.15 -9.85
C ILE A 103 -15.53 -10.84 -10.23
N GLY A 104 -16.76 -10.64 -9.75
CA GLY A 104 -17.47 -9.39 -9.95
C GLY A 104 -16.86 -8.23 -9.17
N LEU A 105 -17.11 -7.00 -9.63
CA LEU A 105 -16.60 -5.77 -9.00
C LEU A 105 -16.99 -5.64 -7.52
N TRP A 106 -18.19 -6.11 -7.15
CA TRP A 106 -18.62 -6.09 -5.76
C TRP A 106 -17.78 -7.02 -4.87
N GLN A 107 -17.50 -8.24 -5.34
CA GLN A 107 -16.64 -9.17 -4.61
C GLN A 107 -15.21 -8.65 -4.51
N ALA A 108 -14.68 -8.08 -5.60
CA ALA A 108 -13.35 -7.45 -5.61
C ALA A 108 -13.28 -6.26 -4.65
N PHE A 109 -14.33 -5.43 -4.57
CA PHE A 109 -14.41 -4.31 -3.64
C PHE A 109 -14.43 -4.76 -2.17
N VAL A 110 -15.24 -5.78 -1.85
CA VAL A 110 -15.27 -6.36 -0.50
C VAL A 110 -13.92 -7.00 -0.14
N LEU A 111 -13.28 -7.67 -1.09
CA LEU A 111 -11.96 -8.24 -0.92
C LEU A 111 -10.91 -7.15 -0.66
N ASP A 112 -10.96 -6.04 -1.39
CA ASP A 112 -10.07 -4.90 -1.21
C ASP A 112 -10.19 -4.29 0.19
N ILE A 113 -11.42 -4.09 0.68
CA ILE A 113 -11.67 -3.65 2.06
C ILE A 113 -11.08 -4.64 3.07
N GLY A 114 -11.30 -5.94 2.87
CA GLY A 114 -10.76 -6.98 3.74
C GLY A 114 -9.23 -6.96 3.81
N ILE A 115 -8.58 -6.82 2.64
CA ILE A 115 -7.13 -6.69 2.54
C ILE A 115 -6.66 -5.41 3.21
N ALA A 116 -7.28 -4.26 2.95
CA ALA A 116 -6.91 -2.97 3.54
C ALA A 116 -7.01 -2.99 5.07
N LEU A 117 -8.09 -3.55 5.62
CA LEU A 117 -8.28 -3.72 7.06
C LEU A 117 -7.26 -4.67 7.69
N PHE A 118 -6.77 -5.67 6.96
CA PHE A 118 -5.69 -6.54 7.41
C PHE A 118 -4.31 -5.87 7.31
N PHE A 119 -4.08 -5.11 6.23
CA PHE A 119 -2.81 -4.46 5.94
C PHE A 119 -2.52 -3.30 6.89
N LEU A 120 -3.54 -2.57 7.36
CA LEU A 120 -3.41 -1.48 8.34
C LEU A 120 -2.71 -1.92 9.64
N PRO A 121 -3.22 -2.90 10.41
CA PRO A 121 -2.54 -3.38 11.61
C PRO A 121 -1.22 -4.06 11.28
N TYR A 122 -1.10 -4.80 10.17
CA TYR A 122 0.17 -5.38 9.72
C TYR A 122 1.25 -4.31 9.53
N THR A 123 0.94 -3.26 8.77
CA THR A 123 1.87 -2.16 8.47
C THR A 123 2.25 -1.42 9.75
N PHE A 124 1.29 -1.22 10.66
CA PHE A 124 1.56 -0.62 11.97
C PHE A 124 2.53 -1.47 12.80
N ILE A 125 2.29 -2.78 12.92
CA ILE A 125 3.16 -3.70 13.66
C ILE A 125 4.55 -3.78 13.03
N PHE A 126 4.63 -3.87 11.69
CA PHE A 126 5.89 -3.93 10.97
C PHE A 126 6.71 -2.66 11.19
N ASN A 127 6.10 -1.49 11.01
CA ASN A 127 6.77 -0.21 11.23
C ASN A 127 7.22 -0.05 12.68
N TRP A 128 6.37 -0.42 13.64
CA TRP A 128 6.71 -0.39 15.06
C TRP A 128 7.88 -1.31 15.39
N THR A 129 7.86 -2.54 14.88
CA THR A 129 8.93 -3.53 15.08
C THR A 129 10.24 -3.07 14.43
N TYR A 130 10.18 -2.55 13.22
CA TYR A 130 11.35 -2.04 12.50
C TYR A 130 11.98 -0.84 13.21
N ASP A 131 11.18 0.13 13.67
CA ASP A 131 11.67 1.28 14.42
C ASP A 131 12.28 0.83 15.76
N HIS A 132 11.68 -0.15 16.45
CA HIS A 132 12.22 -0.66 17.71
C HIS A 132 13.54 -1.44 17.52
N LEU A 133 13.65 -2.24 16.46
CA LEU A 133 14.89 -2.93 16.09
C LEU A 133 15.96 -1.93 15.67
N ARG A 134 15.60 -0.89 14.90
CA ARG A 134 16.53 0.16 14.48
C ARG A 134 17.13 0.90 15.67
N VAL A 135 16.32 1.22 16.67
CA VAL A 135 16.79 1.82 17.93
C VAL A 135 17.74 0.89 18.68
N ARG A 136 17.57 -0.43 18.60
CA ARG A 136 18.44 -1.43 19.26
C ARG A 136 19.76 -1.71 18.54
N PHE A 137 19.81 -1.58 17.21
CA PHE A 137 21.00 -1.90 16.41
C PHE A 137 21.83 -0.67 16.00
N VAL A 138 21.27 0.55 16.10
CA VAL A 138 21.97 1.81 15.79
C VAL A 138 22.27 2.64 17.05
N ALA A 139 21.92 2.13 18.24
CA ALA A 139 22.38 2.67 19.53
C ALA A 139 23.72 2.06 19.95
#